data_AF-A0A918CAA2-F1
#
_entry.id   AF-A0A918CAA2-F1
#
_cell.length_a   1.000
_cell.length_b   1.000
_cell.length_c   1.000
_cell.angle_alpha   90.00
_cell.angle_beta   90.00
_cell.angle_gamma   90.00
#
_symmetry.space_group_name_H-M   'P 1'
#
loop_
_entity.id
_entity.type
_entity.pdbx_description
1 polymer ?
#
loop_
_entity_poly.entity_id
_entity_poly.type
_entity_poly.pdbx_seq_one_letter_code
_entity_poly.pdbx_strand_id
1 'polypeptide(L)'
;MFGDLITLDGVTDGTYRIETISGSVYLLDLNRRVFTRTPLDDPELTLRRDRKEVRLLELVDCTIGRRMLLIIDLRVDDVLYTTRDTTPVVAIHKLADGETD
;
A
#
# COMPACT_ATOMS: atom_id res chain seq x y z
N MET A 1 -22.02 2.48 -5.34
CA MET A 1 -21.67 3.59 -4.43
C MET A 1 -20.63 3.03 -3.48
N PHE A 2 -19.35 3.15 -3.85
CA PHE A 2 -18.27 2.71 -2.99
C PHE A 2 -18.10 3.77 -1.91
N GLY A 3 -18.27 3.39 -0.64
CA GLY A 3 -18.03 4.32 0.46
C GLY A 3 -16.54 4.56 0.59
N ASP A 4 -16.11 5.82 0.58
CA ASP A 4 -14.73 6.16 0.88
C ASP A 4 -14.44 5.74 2.32
N LEU A 5 -13.50 4.79 2.48
CA LEU A 5 -13.07 4.33 3.79
C LEU A 5 -12.13 5.38 4.39
N ILE A 6 -12.35 5.73 5.66
CA ILE A 6 -11.49 6.68 6.36
C ILE A 6 -10.24 5.99 6.92
N THR A 7 -10.33 4.70 7.24
CA THR A 7 -9.25 3.90 7.83
C THR A 7 -9.38 2.42 7.46
N LEU A 8 -8.27 1.69 7.51
CA LEU A 8 -8.21 0.23 7.44
C LEU A 8 -7.91 -0.42 8.80
N ASP A 9 -8.03 0.31 9.91
CA ASP A 9 -7.89 -0.27 11.25
C ASP A 9 -8.92 -1.41 11.47
N GLY A 10 -8.45 -2.54 12.00
CA GLY A 10 -9.23 -3.77 12.18
C GLY A 10 -9.61 -4.52 10.90
N VAL A 11 -9.21 -4.05 9.71
CA VAL A 11 -9.49 -4.73 8.44
C VAL A 11 -8.44 -5.81 8.18
N THR A 12 -8.89 -7.04 7.89
CA THR A 12 -8.01 -8.22 7.73
C THR A 12 -8.00 -8.83 6.34
N ASP A 13 -8.94 -8.45 5.48
CA ASP A 13 -9.15 -9.04 4.15
C ASP A 13 -9.52 -7.98 3.11
N GLY A 14 -9.45 -8.37 1.83
CA GLY A 14 -9.79 -7.53 0.68
C GLY A 14 -8.60 -6.84 0.03
N THR A 15 -8.89 -6.19 -1.11
CA THR A 15 -7.92 -5.45 -1.91
C THR A 15 -8.26 -3.96 -1.91
N TYR A 16 -7.25 -3.13 -1.68
CA TYR A 16 -7.40 -1.69 -1.49
C TYR A 16 -6.38 -0.91 -2.31
N ARG A 17 -6.86 0.15 -2.95
CA ARG A 17 -6.03 1.16 -3.59
C ARG A 17 -5.92 2.38 -2.67
N ILE A 18 -4.69 2.73 -2.31
CA ILE A 18 -4.36 3.82 -1.40
C ILE A 18 -3.64 4.91 -2.17
N GLU A 19 -4.11 6.13 -2.05
CA GLU A 19 -3.44 7.31 -2.59
C GLU A 19 -2.83 8.14 -1.47
N THR A 20 -1.67 8.75 -1.75
CA THR A 20 -0.97 9.61 -0.79
C THR A 20 -0.78 11.01 -1.37
N ILE A 21 -0.56 12.01 -0.50
CA ILE A 21 -0.46 13.42 -0.88
C ILE A 21 0.70 13.73 -1.85
N SER A 22 1.73 12.88 -1.88
CA SER A 22 2.79 12.99 -2.90
C SER A 22 2.42 12.37 -4.25
N GLY A 23 1.15 12.01 -4.45
CA GLY A 23 0.64 11.35 -5.65
C GLY A 23 0.97 9.85 -5.76
N SER A 24 1.69 9.26 -4.80
CA SER A 24 2.02 7.83 -4.88
C SER A 24 0.78 6.98 -4.64
N VAL A 25 0.60 5.97 -5.49
CA VAL A 25 -0.50 5.01 -5.43
C VAL A 25 0.05 3.66 -4.99
N TYR A 26 -0.66 3.04 -4.06
CA TYR A 26 -0.34 1.73 -3.52
C TYR A 26 -1.52 0.78 -3.67
N LEU A 27 -1.21 -0.48 -3.98
CA LEU A 27 -2.16 -1.59 -3.96
C LEU A 27 -1.83 -2.49 -2.79
N LEU A 28 -2.78 -2.66 -1.89
CA LEU A 28 -2.72 -3.58 -0.75
C LEU A 28 -3.69 -4.72 -1.00
N ASP A 29 -3.16 -5.94 -1.08
CA ASP A 29 -3.98 -7.15 -1.08
C ASP A 29 -3.77 -7.86 0.26
N LEU A 30 -4.75 -7.70 1.15
CA LEU A 30 -4.72 -8.25 2.50
C LEU A 30 -4.99 -9.77 2.50
N ASN A 31 -5.69 -10.28 1.48
CA ASN A 31 -5.94 -11.71 1.30
C ASN A 31 -4.63 -12.46 1.00
N ARG A 32 -3.83 -11.93 0.08
CA ARG A 32 -2.53 -12.49 -0.32
C ARG A 32 -1.38 -12.01 0.56
N ARG A 33 -1.62 -11.01 1.41
CA ARG A 33 -0.61 -10.32 2.25
C ARG A 33 0.53 -9.79 1.38
N VAL A 34 0.18 -9.03 0.35
CA VAL A 34 1.14 -8.37 -0.55
C VAL A 34 0.83 -6.89 -0.72
N PHE A 35 1.88 -6.15 -1.05
CA PHE A 35 1.88 -4.72 -1.27
C PHE A 35 2.62 -4.40 -2.55
N THR A 36 2.05 -3.52 -3.37
CA THR A 36 2.69 -3.01 -4.59
C THR A 36 2.59 -1.48 -4.60
N ARG A 37 3.67 -0.82 -5.00
CA ARG A 37 3.64 0.62 -5.34
C ARG A 37 3.54 0.76 -6.84
N THR A 38 2.53 1.49 -7.31
CA THR A 38 2.46 1.91 -8.71
C THR A 38 3.39 3.11 -8.87
N PRO A 39 4.32 3.09 -9.84
CA PRO A 39 5.17 4.23 -10.12
C PRO A 39 4.29 5.41 -10.53
N LEU A 40 4.73 6.61 -10.19
CA LEU A 40 4.20 7.81 -10.83
C LEU A 40 4.56 7.76 -12.32
N ASP A 41 3.74 8.34 -13.20
CA ASP A 41 4.03 8.44 -14.65
C ASP A 41 5.28 9.30 -14.95
N ASP A 42 5.90 9.87 -13.92
CA ASP A 42 7.19 10.53 -14.00
C ASP A 42 8.34 9.50 -13.84
N PRO A 43 9.12 9.24 -14.90
CA PRO A 43 10.24 8.30 -14.86
C PRO A 43 11.35 8.72 -13.89
N GLU A 44 11.46 10.01 -13.54
CA GLU A 44 12.45 10.49 -12.55
C GLU A 44 12.04 10.17 -11.10
N LEU A 45 10.76 9.89 -10.85
CA LEU A 45 10.19 9.53 -9.54
C LEU A 45 9.99 8.02 -9.35
N THR A 46 10.46 7.22 -10.32
CA THR A 46 10.43 5.76 -10.24
C THR A 46 11.42 5.29 -9.18
N LEU A 47 10.91 4.65 -8.13
CA LEU A 47 11.73 4.10 -7.07
C LEU A 47 12.08 2.64 -7.36
N ARG A 48 13.20 2.18 -6.79
CA ARG A 48 13.60 0.77 -6.88
C ARG A 48 12.46 -0.12 -6.36
N ARG A 49 11.98 -1.04 -7.21
CA ARG A 49 10.89 -2.02 -6.99
C ARG A 49 9.45 -1.53 -7.18
N ASP A 50 9.24 -0.43 -7.89
CA ASP A 50 7.90 -0.11 -8.39
C ASP A 50 7.35 -1.26 -9.26
N ARG A 51 6.03 -1.50 -9.17
CA ARG A 51 5.29 -2.63 -9.79
C ARG A 51 5.68 -4.04 -9.33
N LYS A 52 6.59 -4.19 -8.36
CA LYS A 52 6.93 -5.49 -7.78
C LYS A 52 6.14 -5.73 -6.51
N GLU A 53 5.45 -6.87 -6.45
CA GLU A 53 4.84 -7.33 -5.20
C GLU A 53 5.90 -7.53 -4.12
N VAL A 54 5.66 -6.91 -2.97
CA VAL A 54 6.43 -7.08 -1.74
C VAL A 54 5.54 -7.77 -0.71
N ARG A 55 6.12 -8.70 0.04
CA ARG A 55 5.39 -9.39 1.10
C ARG A 55 5.07 -8.41 2.23
N LEU A 56 3.79 -8.33 2.57
CA LEU A 56 3.27 -7.56 3.69
C LEU A 56 3.27 -8.44 4.94
N LEU A 57 4.10 -8.08 5.92
CA LEU A 57 4.11 -8.75 7.21
C LEU A 57 3.04 -8.17 8.13
N GLU A 58 2.83 -6.85 8.10
CA GLU A 58 1.84 -6.15 8.93
C GLU A 58 1.45 -4.80 8.34
N LEU A 59 0.15 -4.46 8.46
CA LEU A 59 -0.38 -3.12 8.25
C LEU A 59 -0.57 -2.48 9.63
N VAL A 60 0.26 -1.48 9.96
CA VAL A 60 0.27 -0.87 11.30
C VAL A 60 -0.69 0.31 11.38
N ASP A 61 -0.72 1.15 10.34
CA ASP A 61 -1.69 2.25 10.22
C ASP A 61 -1.95 2.56 8.75
N CYS A 62 -3.20 2.76 8.39
CA CYS A 62 -3.62 3.35 7.13
C CYS A 62 -4.93 4.10 7.37
N THR A 63 -4.79 5.41 7.55
CA THR A 63 -5.91 6.32 7.86
C THR A 63 -5.73 7.60 7.06
N ILE A 64 -6.80 8.09 6.44
CA ILE A 64 -6.77 9.35 5.69
C ILE A 64 -6.27 10.49 6.60
N GLY A 65 -5.36 11.31 6.07
CA GLY A 65 -4.69 12.39 6.79
C GLY A 65 -3.45 11.97 7.60
N ARG A 66 -3.20 10.66 7.74
CA ARG A 66 -2.03 10.12 8.45
C ARG A 66 -1.10 9.39 7.48
N ARG A 67 0.17 9.25 7.87
CA ARG A 67 1.15 8.47 7.09
C ARG A 67 0.77 6.99 7.18
N MET A 68 0.83 6.27 6.07
CA MET A 68 0.66 4.82 6.08
C MET A 68 1.95 4.18 6.59
N LEU A 69 1.80 3.22 7.50
CA LEU A 69 2.90 2.49 8.11
C LEU A 69 2.74 0.99 7.89
N LEU A 70 3.74 0.37 7.26
CA LEU A 70 3.76 -1.05 6.95
C LEU A 70 5.04 -1.71 7.46
N ILE A 71 4.94 -2.97 7.86
CA ILE A 71 6.08 -3.86 8.03
C ILE A 71 6.11 -4.83 6.84
N ILE A 72 7.21 -4.84 6.09
CA ILE A 72 7.35 -5.58 4.84
C ILE A 72 8.62 -6.43 4.85
N ASP A 73 8.60 -7.53 4.10
CA ASP A 73 9.77 -8.37 3.85
C ASP A 73 10.29 -8.11 2.43
N LEU A 74 11.47 -7.50 2.35
CA LEU A 74 12.16 -7.19 1.10
C LEU A 74 13.01 -8.34 0.56
N ARG A 75 13.11 -9.48 1.27
CA ARG A 75 13.98 -10.61 0.94
C ARG A 75 15.43 -10.15 0.70
N VAL A 76 15.95 -9.37 1.63
CA VAL A 76 17.35 -8.95 1.66
C VAL A 76 18.02 -9.79 2.74
N ASP A 77 19.17 -10.39 2.42
CA ASP A 77 19.90 -11.23 3.36
C ASP A 77 20.23 -10.45 4.64
N ASP A 78 20.14 -11.13 5.79
CA ASP A 78 20.33 -10.59 7.14
C ASP A 78 19.40 -9.41 7.54
N VAL A 79 18.34 -9.14 6.76
CA VAL A 79 17.29 -8.16 7.10
C VAL A 79 15.99 -8.88 7.44
N LEU A 80 15.59 -8.85 8.71
CA LEU A 80 14.36 -9.51 9.19
C LEU A 80 13.09 -8.89 8.60
N TYR A 81 13.03 -7.55 8.57
CA TYR A 81 11.93 -6.79 7.99
C TYR A 81 12.38 -5.36 7.69
N THR A 82 11.58 -4.67 6.89
CA THR A 82 11.72 -3.24 6.64
C THR A 82 10.43 -2.54 7.02
N THR A 83 10.55 -1.40 7.68
CA THR A 83 9.43 -0.50 7.91
C THR A 83 9.28 0.43 6.70
N ARG A 84 8.07 0.53 6.16
CA ARG A 84 7.73 1.50 5.12
C ARG A 84 6.81 2.57 5.70
N ASP A 85 7.26 3.81 5.60
CA ASP A 85 6.53 4.99 6.04
C ASP A 85 6.29 5.93 4.83
N THR A 86 5.03 6.27 4.56
CA THR A 86 4.64 7.08 3.38
C THR A 86 4.42 8.55 3.73
N THR A 87 4.08 9.36 2.73
CA THR A 87 3.41 10.64 2.98
C THR A 87 1.95 10.40 3.38
N PRO A 88 1.24 11.40 3.94
CA PRO A 88 -0.16 11.24 4.35
C PRO A 88 -1.07 10.65 3.28
N VAL A 89 -1.93 9.71 3.68
CA VAL A 89 -2.98 9.11 2.84
C VAL A 89 -4.06 10.14 2.56
N VAL A 90 -4.52 10.21 1.31
CA VAL A 90 -5.60 11.11 0.88
C VAL A 90 -6.84 10.38 0.41
N ALA A 91 -6.71 9.11 0.00
CA ALA A 91 -7.85 8.29 -0.40
C ALA A 91 -7.60 6.79 -0.16
N ILE A 92 -8.67 6.07 0.16
CA ILE A 92 -8.69 4.61 0.35
C ILE A 92 -9.91 4.07 -0.40
N HIS A 93 -9.66 3.27 -1.42
CA HIS A 93 -10.71 2.65 -2.22
C HIS A 93 -10.64 1.13 -2.08
N LYS A 94 -11.75 0.49 -1.71
CA LYS A 94 -11.88 -0.97 -1.82
C LYS A 94 -12.10 -1.33 -3.28
N LEU A 95 -11.30 -2.25 -3.81
CA LEU A 95 -11.46 -2.76 -5.17
C LEU A 95 -12.42 -3.94 -5.18
N ALA A 96 -13.12 -4.14 -6.30
CA ALA A 96 -13.93 -5.34 -6.49
C ALA A 96 -13.02 -6.55 -6.74
N ASP A 97 -13.48 -7.74 -6.34
CA ASP A 97 -12.74 -8.98 -6.61
C ASP A 97 -12.58 -9.16 -8.13
N GLY A 98 -11.32 -9.12 -8.60
CA GLY A 98 -10.96 -9.26 -10.03
C GLY A 98 -10.55 -7.96 -10.73
N GLU A 99 -10.60 -6.80 -10.07
CA GLU A 99 -9.98 -5.57 -10.58
C GLU A 99 -8.47 -5.58 -10.28
N THR A 100 -7.70 -6.14 -11.21
CA THR A 100 -6.28 -5.83 -11.38
C THR A 100 -6.17 -4.92 -12.60
N ASP A 101 -5.85 -3.66 -12.36
CA ASP A 101 -5.44 -2.69 -13.39
C ASP A 101 -4.10 -3.11 -14.03
#